data_AF-A0A512DV77-F1
#
_entry.id   AF-A0A512DV77-F1
#
_cell.length_a   1.000
_cell.length_b   1.000
_cell.length_c   1.000
_cell.angle_alpha   90.00
_cell.angle_beta   90.00
_cell.angle_gamma   90.00
#
_symmetry.space_group_name_H-M   'P 1'
#
loop_
_entity.id
_entity.type
_entity.pdbx_description
1 polymer ?
#
loop_
_entity_poly.entity_id
_entity_poly.type
_entity_poly.pdbx_seq_one_letter_code
_entity_poly.pdbx_strand_id
1 'polypeptide(L)'
;MADDLRRRLIALYADLGAHTEPECAGSRCAKPLSCCAPMYCDLAGDFAREHWGVRLEPGWHPTLPFMGPAGCTVAPHLRPICTAHTCEVNEQGCKKGDEAWTNRYYDLIEEIGRIEELVLGKRGI
;
A
#
# COMPACT_ATOMS: atom_id res chain seq x y z
N MET A 1 12.75 2.36 20.81
CA MET A 1 12.38 0.97 20.39
C MET A 1 11.11 0.93 19.57
N ALA A 2 9.91 1.14 20.12
CA ALA A 2 8.66 1.10 19.34
C ALA A 2 8.60 2.21 18.27
N ASP A 3 9.06 3.42 18.60
CA ASP A 3 9.10 4.55 17.66
C ASP A 3 10.09 4.32 16.51
N ASP A 4 11.22 3.67 16.79
CA ASP A 4 12.22 3.33 15.76
C ASP A 4 11.66 2.29 14.78
N LEU A 5 10.94 1.29 15.29
CA LEU A 5 10.24 0.30 14.48
C LEU A 5 9.12 0.94 13.64
N ARG A 6 8.35 1.90 14.19
CA ARG A 6 7.35 2.65 13.42
C ARG A 6 7.99 3.45 12.29
N ARG A 7 9.11 4.13 12.54
CA ARG A 7 9.85 4.86 11.49
C ARG A 7 10.36 3.91 10.41
N ARG A 8 10.90 2.75 10.80
CA ARG A 8 11.34 1.72 9.86
C ARG A 8 10.17 1.20 9.02
N LEU A 9 9.03 0.94 9.64
CA LEU A 9 7.82 0.48 8.95
C LEU A 9 7.32 1.50 7.93
N ILE A 10 7.31 2.80 8.27
CA ILE A 10 6.96 3.88 7.33
C ILE A 10 7.92 3.85 6.13
N ALA A 11 9.22 3.71 6.36
CA ALA A 11 10.22 3.68 5.29
C ALA A 11 10.05 2.44 4.39
N LEU A 12 9.81 1.26 4.95
CA LEU A 12 9.58 0.04 4.18
C LEU A 12 8.31 0.12 3.33
N TYR A 13 7.23 0.69 3.87
CA TYR A 13 6.03 0.93 3.07
C TYR A 13 6.26 1.97 1.97
N ALA A 14 7.10 2.97 2.20
CA ALA A 14 7.48 3.91 1.15
C ALA A 14 8.26 3.20 0.03
N ASP A 15 9.20 2.33 0.39
CA ASP A 15 9.94 1.50 -0.57
C ASP A 15 9.01 0.56 -1.34
N LEU A 16 8.08 -0.12 -0.65
CA LEU A 16 7.08 -0.98 -1.29
C LEU A 16 6.17 -0.20 -2.24
N GLY A 17 5.69 0.98 -1.80
CA GLY A 17 4.88 1.86 -2.62
C GLY A 17 5.60 2.31 -3.88
N ALA A 18 6.88 2.70 -3.78
CA ALA A 18 7.69 3.05 -4.95
C ALA A 18 7.96 1.84 -5.86
N HIS A 19 8.07 0.64 -5.30
CA HIS A 19 8.28 -0.60 -6.04
C HIS A 19 7.04 -1.03 -6.84
N THR A 20 5.84 -0.80 -6.31
CA THR A 20 4.56 -1.18 -6.94
C THR A 20 3.91 -0.05 -7.74
N GLU A 21 4.26 1.22 -7.49
CA GLU A 21 3.72 2.38 -8.20
C GLU A 21 3.78 2.23 -9.72
N PRO A 22 4.90 1.81 -10.36
CA PRO A 22 4.96 1.69 -11.81
C PRO A 22 3.93 0.69 -12.38
N GLU A 23 3.53 -0.31 -11.61
CA GLU A 23 2.49 -1.26 -12.01
C GLU A 23 1.09 -0.62 -11.95
N CYS A 24 0.85 0.24 -10.98
CA CYS A 24 -0.43 0.95 -10.79
C CYS A 24 -0.57 2.17 -11.72
N ALA A 25 0.50 2.95 -11.90
CA ALA A 25 0.53 4.12 -12.76
C ALA A 25 0.76 3.76 -14.24
N GLY A 26 1.29 2.57 -14.51
CA GLY A 26 1.65 2.13 -15.85
C GLY A 26 0.46 1.73 -16.71
N SER A 27 0.73 1.52 -18.00
CA SER A 27 -0.26 1.15 -19.01
C SER A 27 -0.88 -0.24 -18.84
N ARG A 28 -0.34 -1.07 -17.92
CA ARG A 28 -0.89 -2.40 -17.61
C ARG A 28 -2.07 -2.32 -16.66
N CYS A 29 -2.20 -1.25 -15.87
CA CYS A 29 -3.36 -1.04 -15.03
C CYS A 29 -4.57 -0.65 -15.89
N ALA A 30 -5.73 -1.26 -15.63
CA ALA A 30 -6.98 -0.90 -16.31
C ALA A 30 -7.48 0.52 -15.94
N LYS A 31 -7.03 1.06 -14.80
CA LYS A 31 -7.38 2.40 -14.31
C LYS A 31 -6.14 3.11 -13.74
N PRO A 32 -5.19 3.52 -14.59
CA PRO A 32 -3.93 4.10 -14.13
C PRO A 32 -4.17 5.31 -13.24
N LEU A 33 -3.38 5.42 -12.17
CA LEU A 33 -3.47 6.52 -11.20
C LEU A 33 -4.86 6.69 -10.58
N SER A 34 -5.67 5.63 -10.49
CA SER A 34 -6.99 5.66 -9.84
C SER A 34 -7.19 4.45 -8.94
N CYS A 35 -7.96 4.62 -7.85
CA CYS A 35 -8.34 3.51 -6.99
C CYS A 35 -9.18 2.47 -7.75
N CYS A 36 -8.88 1.18 -7.55
CA CYS A 36 -9.55 0.07 -8.23
C CYS A 36 -11.06 -0.01 -7.91
N ALA A 37 -11.42 0.26 -6.65
CA ALA A 37 -12.79 0.27 -6.13
C ALA A 37 -12.93 1.20 -4.92
N PRO A 38 -14.13 1.79 -4.67
CA PRO A 38 -14.40 2.65 -3.51
C PRO A 38 -14.09 2.01 -2.16
N MET A 39 -14.38 0.71 -1.99
CA MET A 39 -14.16 -0.02 -0.74
C MET A 39 -12.70 0.04 -0.24
N TYR A 40 -11.73 0.23 -1.13
CA TYR A 40 -10.33 0.36 -0.73
C TYR A 40 -10.03 1.69 -0.04
N CYS A 41 -10.81 2.74 -0.31
CA CYS A 41 -10.74 3.97 0.48
C CYS A 41 -11.24 3.70 1.89
N ASP A 42 -12.36 2.98 2.06
CA ASP A 42 -12.89 2.66 3.39
C ASP A 42 -11.88 1.84 4.21
N LEU A 43 -11.30 0.80 3.60
CA LEU A 43 -10.25 -0.01 4.23
C LEU A 43 -9.01 0.80 4.63
N ALA A 44 -8.57 1.76 3.79
CA ALA A 44 -7.46 2.65 4.12
C ALA A 44 -7.83 3.59 5.28
N GLY A 45 -9.05 4.12 5.30
CA GLY A 45 -9.54 4.97 6.38
C GLY A 45 -9.61 4.23 7.72
N ASP A 46 -10.11 3.00 7.71
CA ASP A 46 -10.19 2.15 8.90
C ASP A 46 -8.79 1.77 9.39
N PHE A 47 -7.91 1.33 8.50
CA PHE A 47 -6.53 0.97 8.86
C PHE A 47 -5.75 2.15 9.45
N ALA A 48 -5.82 3.33 8.81
CA ALA A 48 -5.16 4.54 9.29
C ALA A 48 -5.63 4.94 10.69
N ARG A 49 -6.94 4.85 10.94
CA ARG A 49 -7.55 5.18 12.23
C ARG A 49 -7.15 4.17 13.31
N GLU A 50 -7.27 2.87 13.02
CA GLU A 50 -7.06 1.80 14.02
C GLU A 50 -5.59 1.60 14.38
N HIS A 51 -4.67 1.68 13.42
CA HIS A 51 -3.27 1.30 13.62
C HIS A 51 -2.30 2.49 13.77
N TRP A 52 -2.72 3.65 13.31
CA TRP A 52 -1.90 4.87 13.32
C TRP A 52 -2.54 6.05 14.05
N GLY A 53 -3.82 5.93 14.46
CA GLY A 53 -4.55 7.05 15.06
C GLY A 53 -4.74 8.23 14.11
N VAL A 54 -4.59 8.00 12.80
CA VAL A 54 -4.68 9.02 11.76
C VAL A 54 -6.08 9.01 11.17
N ARG A 55 -6.77 10.14 11.24
CA ARG A 55 -8.02 10.36 10.51
C ARG A 55 -7.68 10.91 9.13
N LEU A 56 -8.03 10.16 8.08
CA LEU A 56 -7.91 10.62 6.70
C LEU A 56 -9.06 11.58 6.39
N GLU A 57 -8.72 12.76 5.88
CA GLU A 57 -9.72 13.74 5.47
C GLU A 57 -10.11 13.53 4.00
N PRO A 58 -11.41 13.44 3.68
CA PRO A 58 -11.87 13.31 2.30
C PRO A 58 -11.60 14.60 1.51
N GLY A 59 -11.18 14.43 0.27
CA GLY A 59 -11.01 15.49 -0.71
C GLY A 59 -12.28 15.73 -1.53
N TRP A 60 -12.09 16.06 -2.80
CA TRP A 60 -13.16 16.56 -3.68
C TRP A 60 -13.97 15.46 -4.37
N HIS A 61 -13.44 14.23 -4.49
CA HIS A 61 -14.05 13.20 -5.33
C HIS A 61 -15.19 12.48 -4.58
N PRO A 62 -16.41 12.41 -5.13
CA PRO A 62 -17.61 11.99 -4.40
C PRO A 62 -17.63 10.51 -4.01
N THR A 63 -16.92 9.65 -4.74
CA THR A 63 -16.91 8.19 -4.51
C THR A 63 -15.53 7.61 -4.19
N LEU A 64 -14.48 8.43 -4.27
CA LEU A 64 -13.08 8.03 -4.05
C LEU A 64 -12.43 9.10 -3.18
N PRO A 65 -12.79 9.19 -1.89
CA PRO A 65 -12.56 10.37 -1.06
C PRO A 65 -11.08 10.76 -0.96
N PHE A 66 -10.14 9.83 -1.14
CA PHE A 66 -8.71 10.12 -1.03
C PHE A 66 -7.98 10.23 -2.36
N MET A 67 -8.73 10.43 -3.46
CA MET A 67 -8.17 10.67 -4.78
C MET A 67 -7.83 12.15 -4.98
N GLY A 68 -6.58 12.41 -5.37
CA GLY A 68 -6.08 13.70 -5.83
C GLY A 68 -5.90 13.73 -7.35
N PRO A 69 -5.47 14.87 -7.91
CA PRO A 69 -5.28 15.05 -9.35
C PRO A 69 -4.25 14.11 -10.00
N ALA A 70 -3.34 13.55 -9.20
CA ALA A 70 -2.23 12.71 -9.66
C ALA A 70 -2.27 11.28 -9.07
N GLY A 71 -3.39 10.86 -8.50
CA GLY A 71 -3.49 9.57 -7.81
C GLY A 71 -4.00 9.69 -6.38
N CYS A 72 -3.99 8.56 -5.68
CA CYS A 72 -4.35 8.51 -4.26
C CYS A 72 -3.35 9.31 -3.41
N THR A 73 -3.85 10.16 -2.52
CA THR A 73 -3.04 11.04 -1.66
C THR A 73 -2.65 10.39 -0.33
N VAL A 74 -3.15 9.18 -0.04
CA VAL A 74 -2.87 8.48 1.22
C VAL A 74 -1.43 7.96 1.21
N ALA A 75 -0.70 8.17 2.31
CA ALA A 75 0.65 7.66 2.47
C ALA A 75 0.67 6.11 2.44
N PRO A 76 1.70 5.46 1.86
CA PRO A 76 1.72 4.01 1.67
C PRO A 76 1.46 3.17 2.94
N HIS A 77 2.02 3.59 4.08
CA HIS A 77 1.86 2.91 5.37
C HIS A 77 0.44 2.99 5.97
N LEU A 78 -0.41 3.86 5.43
CA LEU A 78 -1.81 4.02 5.86
C LEU A 78 -2.78 3.27 4.94
N ARG A 79 -2.31 2.71 3.82
CA ARG A 79 -3.10 1.95 2.85
C ARG A 79 -2.41 0.65 2.43
N PRO A 80 -2.01 -0.22 3.37
CA PRO A 80 -1.09 -1.33 3.13
C PRO A 80 -1.57 -2.28 2.03
N ILE A 81 -2.87 -2.60 1.98
CA ILE A 81 -3.49 -3.42 0.93
C ILE A 81 -3.23 -2.82 -0.46
N CYS A 82 -3.47 -1.52 -0.62
CA CYS A 82 -3.26 -0.83 -1.90
C CYS A 82 -1.78 -0.70 -2.24
N THR A 83 -0.93 -0.51 -1.23
CA THR A 83 0.52 -0.40 -1.40
C THR A 83 1.14 -1.71 -1.88
N ALA A 84 0.67 -2.85 -1.37
CA ALA A 84 1.14 -4.17 -1.76
C ALA A 84 0.49 -4.69 -3.06
N HIS A 85 -0.70 -4.23 -3.40
CA HIS A 85 -1.44 -4.81 -4.52
C HIS A 85 -0.77 -4.52 -5.87
N THR A 86 -0.52 -5.60 -6.62
CA THR A 86 -0.29 -5.56 -8.06
C THR A 86 -1.11 -6.66 -8.71
N CYS A 87 -1.73 -6.39 -9.87
CA CYS A 87 -2.65 -7.36 -10.49
C CYS A 87 -1.94 -8.67 -10.87
N GLU A 88 -0.72 -8.59 -11.42
CA GLU A 88 0.06 -9.78 -11.78
C GLU A 88 0.41 -10.64 -10.55
N VAL A 89 0.87 -10.04 -9.46
CA VAL A 89 1.15 -10.81 -8.22
C VAL A 89 -0.13 -11.39 -7.64
N ASN A 90 -1.24 -10.64 -7.65
CA ASN A 90 -2.51 -11.13 -7.14
C ASN A 90 -3.06 -12.31 -7.97
N GLU A 91 -2.84 -12.32 -9.28
CA GLU A 91 -3.32 -13.37 -10.18
C GLU A 91 -2.37 -14.56 -10.30
N GLN A 92 -1.06 -14.32 -10.28
CA GLN A 92 -0.02 -15.30 -10.64
C GLN A 92 0.96 -15.59 -9.51
N GLY A 93 0.96 -14.80 -8.43
CA GLY A 93 1.96 -14.89 -7.36
C GLY A 93 3.33 -14.31 -7.73
N CYS A 94 3.49 -13.69 -8.90
CA CYS A 94 4.76 -13.07 -9.33
C CYS A 94 4.54 -12.05 -10.45
N LYS A 95 5.58 -11.26 -10.74
CA LYS A 95 5.64 -10.44 -11.95
C LYS A 95 6.23 -11.28 -13.09
N LYS A 96 5.51 -11.39 -14.20
CA LYS A 96 5.88 -12.31 -15.28
C LYS A 96 7.17 -11.87 -15.95
N GLY A 97 8.17 -12.76 -15.94
CA GLY A 97 9.47 -12.52 -16.57
C GLY A 97 10.38 -11.56 -15.82
N ASP A 98 10.05 -11.23 -14.56
CA ASP A 98 10.84 -10.32 -13.74
C ASP A 98 11.00 -10.88 -12.32
N GLU A 99 11.90 -11.85 -12.20
CA GLU A 99 12.21 -12.52 -10.94
C GLU A 99 12.87 -11.58 -9.93
N ALA A 100 13.72 -10.66 -10.40
CA ALA A 100 14.38 -9.68 -9.55
C ALA A 100 13.37 -8.74 -8.87
N TRP A 101 12.40 -8.24 -9.63
CA TRP A 101 11.31 -7.45 -9.08
C TRP A 101 10.46 -8.26 -8.09
N THR A 102 10.17 -9.52 -8.42
CA THR A 102 9.36 -10.42 -7.57
C THR A 102 10.04 -10.70 -6.24
N ASN A 103 11.34 -11.02 -6.26
CA ASN A 103 12.12 -11.26 -5.04
C ASN A 103 12.15 -10.01 -4.16
N ARG A 104 12.43 -8.84 -4.76
CA ARG A 104 12.41 -7.57 -4.02
C ARG A 104 11.05 -7.27 -3.40
N TYR A 105 9.97 -7.55 -4.12
CA TYR A 105 8.61 -7.41 -3.60
C TYR A 105 8.43 -8.27 -2.34
N TYR A 106 8.73 -9.57 -2.42
CA TYR A 106 8.55 -10.47 -1.29
C TYR A 106 9.48 -10.18 -0.11
N ASP A 107 10.72 -9.75 -0.35
CA ASP A 107 11.63 -9.29 0.72
C ASP A 107 11.00 -8.14 1.52
N LEU A 108 10.40 -7.16 0.83
CA LEU A 108 9.71 -6.02 1.46
C LEU A 108 8.47 -6.48 2.24
N ILE A 109 7.63 -7.33 1.63
CA ILE A 109 6.42 -7.87 2.29
C ILE A 109 6.80 -8.64 3.56
N GLU A 110 7.84 -9.46 3.53
CA GLU A 110 8.28 -10.24 4.69
C GLU A 110 8.84 -9.33 5.80
N GLU A 111 9.67 -8.34 5.45
CA GLU A 111 10.22 -7.41 6.43
C GLU A 111 9.11 -6.55 7.07
N ILE A 112 8.18 -6.04 6.26
CA ILE A 112 7.01 -5.30 6.74
C ILE A 112 6.19 -6.17 7.70
N GLY A 113 5.80 -7.38 7.28
CA GLY A 113 4.97 -8.27 8.10
C GLY A 113 5.60 -8.61 9.45
N ARG A 114 6.92 -8.82 9.49
CA ARG A 114 7.65 -9.03 10.76
C ARG A 114 7.56 -7.81 11.69
N ILE A 115 7.69 -6.59 11.15
CA ILE A 115 7.61 -5.38 11.97
C ILE A 115 6.16 -5.06 12.36
N GLU A 116 5.19 -5.30 11.50
CA GLU A 116 3.76 -5.17 11.82
C GLU A 116 3.35 -6.06 12.99
N GLU A 117 3.79 -7.32 13.02
CA GLU A 117 3.52 -8.21 14.17
C GLU A 117 4.05 -7.62 15.49
N LEU A 118 5.24 -7.01 15.46
CA LEU A 118 5.86 -6.40 16.63
C LEU A 118 5.20 -5.08 17.06
N VAL A 119 4.71 -4.29 16.10
CA VAL A 119 4.23 -2.91 16.34
C VAL A 119 2.71 -2.84 16.45
N LEU A 120 1.99 -3.63 15.66
CA LEU A 120 0.54 -3.63 15.51
C LEU A 120 -0.11 -4.89 16.11
N GLY A 121 0.68 -5.90 16.49
CA GLY A 121 0.20 -7.16 17.08
C GLY A 121 -0.44 -8.13 16.07
N LYS A 122 -0.42 -7.80 14.78
CA LYS A 122 -0.90 -8.63 13.66
C LYS A 122 -0.27 -8.14 12.35
N ARG A 123 -0.28 -9.00 11.32
CA ARG A 123 0.03 -8.60 9.95
C ARG A 123 -1.14 -7.83 9.32
N GLY A 124 -0.82 -6.75 8.61
CA GLY A 124 -1.73 -5.96 7.79
C GLY A 124 -1.67 -6.30 6.30
N ILE A 125 -0.67 -7.12 5.90
CA ILE A 125 -0.48 -7.66 4.54
C ILE A 125 -0.10 -9.14 4.54
#